data_AF-A0A2A5F4P7-F1
#
_entry.id   AF-A0A2A5F4P7-F1
#
_cell.length_a   1.000
_cell.length_b   1.000
_cell.length_c   1.000
_cell.angle_alpha   90.00
_cell.angle_beta   90.00
_cell.angle_gamma   90.00
#
_symmetry.space_group_name_H-M   'P 1'
#
loop_
_entity.id
_entity.type
_entity.pdbx_description
1 polymer ?
#
loop_
_entity_poly.entity_id
_entity_poly.type
_entity_poly.pdbx_seq_one_letter_code
_entity_poly.pdbx_strand_id
1 'polypeptide(L)'
;MASVYPAFLQSWRGDSMRGLITLVLVVSVAWSTWWVVGTTAQKTAIETWMEQRRDAGWVAEVEEFKVTGYPNRFDSKFTDLTLSNPQAGWIWEAPQFQLLALSYKPNHIIAVWPGTHSYSTRNDTITITSSQLRGSLIFKPDTALSLDRMQLETSDLALTGTADWRASAKEASVAFFAHNAPDMPPNSYDFYLKALEFSPPVTWRDSIDKEGVLPETIPEAIFDATLTYDNPWDRFAIEETNPRMTAIEIRDLRFLWGALNLNGKGSIDISADGYMDGTFTLQAQKWRELLDVIIAAQLLPPDFSTALDRGVSLVAALAGNPDDIEIKLRFKDRLTYIGAIPIGPAPRIY
;
A
#
# COMPACT_ATOMS: atom_id res chain seq x y z
N MET A 1 -6.51 -40.83 72.12
CA MET A 1 -7.30 -40.26 71.00
C MET A 1 -6.69 -38.92 70.63
N ALA A 2 -6.65 -38.66 69.32
CA ALA A 2 -6.13 -37.49 68.59
C ALA A 2 -6.34 -36.14 69.31
N SER A 3 -5.55 -35.08 69.10
CA SER A 3 -5.05 -34.55 67.83
C SER A 3 -4.03 -33.44 68.15
N VAL A 4 -2.80 -33.56 67.65
CA VAL A 4 -1.85 -32.44 67.60
C VAL A 4 -1.72 -32.06 66.12
N TYR A 5 -2.47 -31.04 65.71
CA TYR A 5 -2.22 -30.36 64.44
C TYR A 5 -0.94 -29.52 64.61
N PRO A 6 0.12 -29.71 63.81
CA PRO A 6 1.31 -28.89 63.93
C PRO A 6 1.06 -27.51 63.29
N ALA A 7 1.24 -26.46 64.09
CA ALA A 7 1.21 -25.04 63.72
C ALA A 7 2.40 -24.62 62.81
N PHE A 8 2.80 -25.48 61.87
CA PHE A 8 3.99 -25.28 61.03
C PHE A 8 3.65 -24.81 59.60
N LEU A 9 2.38 -24.85 59.20
CA LEU A 9 1.94 -24.46 57.84
C LEU A 9 1.34 -23.04 57.74
N GLN A 10 1.32 -22.27 58.83
CA GLN A 10 0.63 -20.97 58.87
C GLN A 10 1.58 -19.76 58.76
N SER A 11 2.85 -19.88 59.13
CA SER A 11 3.83 -18.78 59.05
C SER A 11 4.41 -18.58 57.65
N TRP A 12 4.45 -19.62 56.81
CA TRP A 12 4.95 -19.52 55.42
C TRP A 12 4.02 -18.76 54.47
N ARG A 13 2.77 -18.46 54.86
CA ARG A 13 1.84 -17.69 54.03
C ARG A 13 2.00 -16.18 54.17
N GLY A 14 2.39 -15.68 55.34
CA GLY A 14 2.43 -14.23 55.61
C GLY A 14 3.58 -13.52 54.90
N ASP A 15 4.80 -14.00 55.08
CA ASP A 15 6.00 -13.39 54.49
C ASP A 15 6.11 -13.66 52.99
N SER A 16 5.70 -14.86 52.53
CA SER A 16 5.62 -15.17 51.10
C SER A 16 4.55 -14.34 50.38
N MET A 17 3.40 -14.07 51.02
CA MET A 17 2.37 -13.20 50.46
C MET A 17 2.82 -11.73 50.45
N ARG A 18 3.49 -11.26 51.50
CA ARG A 18 4.08 -9.90 51.53
C ARG A 18 5.16 -9.73 50.47
N GLY A 19 6.02 -10.72 50.28
CA GLY A 19 7.02 -10.75 49.22
C GLY A 19 6.39 -10.73 47.82
N LEU A 20 5.35 -11.55 47.61
CA LEU A 20 4.60 -11.57 46.35
C LEU A 20 3.90 -10.23 46.07
N ILE A 21 3.23 -9.65 47.07
CA ILE A 21 2.58 -8.33 46.96
C ILE A 21 3.62 -7.27 46.61
N THR A 22 4.76 -7.27 47.29
CA THR A 22 5.85 -6.32 47.03
C THR A 22 6.38 -6.48 45.60
N LEU A 23 6.61 -7.71 45.15
CA LEU A 23 7.04 -8.00 43.78
C LEU A 23 6.02 -7.51 42.75
N VAL A 24 4.73 -7.80 42.95
CA VAL A 24 3.66 -7.35 42.07
C VAL A 24 3.57 -5.83 42.03
N LEU A 25 3.72 -5.16 43.17
CA LEU A 25 3.76 -3.69 43.23
C LEU A 25 4.96 -3.13 42.47
N VAL A 26 6.16 -3.68 42.66
CA VAL A 26 7.37 -3.24 41.96
C VAL A 26 7.23 -3.42 40.45
N VAL A 27 6.74 -4.58 40.00
CA VAL A 27 6.52 -4.85 38.58
C VAL A 27 5.44 -3.93 38.01
N SER A 28 4.36 -3.70 38.75
CA SER A 28 3.29 -2.80 38.33
C SER A 28 3.81 -1.36 38.17
N VAL A 29 4.56 -0.85 39.16
CA VAL A 29 5.17 0.48 39.10
C VAL A 29 6.15 0.58 37.94
N ALA A 30 7.03 -0.41 37.77
CA ALA A 30 7.98 -0.43 36.65
C ALA A 30 7.26 -0.40 35.29
N TRP A 31 6.17 -1.18 35.14
CA TRP A 31 5.38 -1.21 33.91
C TRP A 31 4.62 0.11 33.68
N SER A 32 4.05 0.71 34.73
CA SER A 32 3.44 2.03 34.64
C SER A 32 4.46 3.10 34.24
N THR A 33 5.66 3.09 34.82
CA THR A 33 6.75 4.01 34.46
C THR A 33 7.18 3.83 33.01
N TRP A 34 7.37 2.58 32.56
CA TRP A 34 7.64 2.27 31.14
C TRP A 34 6.58 2.85 30.21
N TRP A 35 5.30 2.63 30.53
CA TRP A 35 4.19 3.13 29.71
C TRP A 35 4.15 4.66 29.66
N VAL A 36 4.38 5.34 30.79
CA VAL A 36 4.44 6.82 30.83
C VAL A 36 5.59 7.36 29.99
N VAL A 37 6.78 6.74 30.07
CA VAL A 37 7.92 7.12 29.23
C VAL A 37 7.61 6.91 27.75
N GLY A 38 7.07 5.75 27.36
CA GLY A 38 6.76 5.45 25.97
C GLY A 38 5.68 6.36 25.37
N THR A 39 4.60 6.64 26.11
CA THR A 39 3.56 7.57 25.65
C THR A 39 4.05 9.01 25.53
N THR A 40 4.90 9.46 26.46
CA THR A 40 5.52 10.79 26.38
C THR A 40 6.44 10.87 25.16
N ALA A 41 7.29 9.88 24.94
CA ALA A 41 8.18 9.82 23.79
C ALA A 41 7.40 9.83 22.46
N GLN A 42 6.33 9.04 22.34
CA GLN A 42 5.50 9.00 21.14
C GLN A 42 4.77 10.31 20.89
N LYS A 43 4.22 10.92 21.96
CA LYS A 43 3.56 12.22 21.88
C LYS A 43 4.53 13.28 21.37
N THR A 44 5.70 13.39 22.00
CA THR A 44 6.74 14.35 21.60
C THR A 44 7.22 14.10 20.17
N ALA A 45 7.47 12.85 19.77
CA ALA A 45 7.92 12.54 18.42
C ALA A 45 6.93 13.01 17.34
N ILE A 46 5.63 12.79 17.55
CA ILE A 46 4.57 13.20 16.61
C ILE A 46 4.42 14.73 16.60
N GLU A 47 4.41 15.38 17.76
CA GLU A 47 4.32 16.85 17.86
C GLU A 47 5.52 17.52 17.17
N THR A 48 6.74 17.05 17.44
CA THR A 48 7.97 17.53 16.80
C THR A 48 7.96 17.27 15.29
N TRP A 49 7.48 16.11 14.83
CA TRP A 49 7.35 15.86 13.39
C TRP A 49 6.38 16.85 12.73
N MET A 50 5.23 17.13 13.34
CA MET A 50 4.27 18.11 12.80
C MET A 50 4.88 19.52 12.75
N GLU A 51 5.63 19.93 13.78
CA GLU A 51 6.38 21.20 13.79
C GLU A 51 7.39 21.26 12.63
N GLN A 52 8.22 20.24 12.46
CA GLN A 52 9.20 20.17 11.38
C GLN A 52 8.54 20.22 10.00
N ARG A 53 7.36 19.61 9.81
CA ARG A 53 6.61 19.71 8.56
C ARG A 53 6.09 21.12 8.32
N ARG A 54 5.59 21.81 9.35
CA ARG A 54 5.19 23.22 9.24
C ARG A 54 6.38 24.13 8.89
N ASP A 55 7.54 23.90 9.49
CA ASP A 55 8.78 24.62 9.16
C ASP A 55 9.22 24.36 7.71
N ALA A 56 8.94 23.16 7.18
CA ALA A 56 9.15 22.80 5.78
C ALA A 56 8.04 23.31 4.83
N GLY A 57 7.10 24.13 5.33
CA GLY A 57 6.02 24.74 4.54
C GLY A 57 4.79 23.85 4.30
N TRP A 58 4.65 22.75 5.03
CA TRP A 58 3.44 21.92 5.00
C TRP A 58 2.38 22.50 5.93
N VAL A 59 1.11 22.13 5.70
CA VAL A 59 0.07 22.24 6.73
C VAL A 59 0.02 20.90 7.45
N ALA A 60 0.18 20.91 8.78
CA ALA A 60 0.06 19.74 9.64
C ALA A 60 -0.68 20.17 10.90
N GLU A 61 -2.00 20.20 10.81
CA GLU A 61 -2.91 20.73 11.83
C GLU A 61 -3.82 19.61 12.35
N VAL A 62 -4.15 19.68 13.64
CA VAL A 62 -5.05 18.73 14.30
C VAL A 62 -5.79 19.48 15.40
N GLU A 63 -7.11 19.30 15.51
CA GLU A 63 -7.88 19.92 16.58
C GLU A 63 -7.52 19.29 17.93
N GLU A 64 -7.47 17.96 17.98
CA GLU A 64 -7.11 17.23 19.18
C GLU A 64 -6.18 16.04 18.87
N PHE A 65 -5.05 15.98 19.59
CA PHE A 65 -4.12 14.86 19.56
C PHE A 65 -3.91 14.27 20.96
N LYS A 66 -4.13 12.96 21.09
CA LYS A 66 -3.97 12.22 22.35
C LYS A 66 -3.25 10.89 22.12
N VAL A 67 -2.44 10.49 23.11
CA VAL A 67 -1.90 9.13 23.20
C VAL A 67 -2.56 8.42 24.38
N THR A 68 -3.18 7.26 24.12
CA THR A 68 -3.96 6.47 25.10
C THR A 68 -3.56 4.99 25.07
N GLY A 69 -4.21 4.13 25.86
CA GLY A 69 -4.01 2.67 25.76
C GLY A 69 -3.32 2.00 26.95
N TYR A 70 -3.33 2.64 28.13
CA TYR A 70 -2.71 2.07 29.33
C TYR A 70 -3.23 0.65 29.64
N PRO A 71 -2.36 -0.30 30.02
CA PRO A 71 -0.89 -0.19 30.10
C PRO A 71 -0.15 -0.83 28.91
N ASN A 72 -0.88 -1.38 27.93
CA ASN A 72 -0.32 -2.31 26.95
C ASN A 72 -0.32 -1.78 25.51
N ARG A 73 -0.77 -0.54 25.31
CA ARG A 73 -0.92 0.07 23.98
C ARG A 73 -0.46 1.52 24.00
N PHE A 74 0.02 1.97 22.85
CA PHE A 74 0.25 3.37 22.55
C PHE A 74 -0.62 3.75 21.35
N ASP A 75 -1.85 4.14 21.64
CA ASP A 75 -2.86 4.50 20.65
C ASP A 75 -2.87 6.02 20.49
N SER A 76 -2.27 6.50 19.41
CA SER A 76 -2.32 7.89 18.96
C SER A 76 -3.62 8.15 18.22
N LYS A 77 -4.41 9.10 18.69
CA LYS A 77 -5.70 9.49 18.11
C LYS A 77 -5.66 10.94 17.70
N PHE A 78 -6.06 11.21 16.47
CA PHE A 78 -6.14 12.52 15.85
C PHE A 78 -7.60 12.81 15.52
N THR A 79 -8.08 13.97 15.96
CA THR A 79 -9.39 14.52 15.63
C THR A 79 -9.19 15.72 14.71
N ASP A 80 -9.91 15.74 13.58
CA ASP A 80 -9.85 16.78 12.57
C ASP A 80 -8.41 17.09 12.12
N LEU A 81 -7.76 16.04 11.60
CA LEU A 81 -6.41 16.09 11.06
C LEU A 81 -6.43 16.67 9.64
N THR A 82 -5.66 17.73 9.41
CA THR A 82 -5.40 18.30 8.09
C THR A 82 -3.91 18.23 7.81
N LEU A 83 -3.53 17.46 6.79
CA LEU A 83 -2.17 17.35 6.30
C LEU A 83 -2.10 17.82 4.84
N SER A 84 -1.21 18.74 4.51
CA SER A 84 -1.02 19.21 3.14
C SER A 84 0.43 19.50 2.84
N ASN A 85 0.85 19.20 1.62
CA ASN A 85 2.06 19.75 1.04
C ASN A 85 1.69 20.66 -0.14
N PRO A 86 1.63 21.99 0.07
CA PRO A 86 1.27 22.94 -0.97
C PRO A 86 2.19 22.91 -2.20
N GLN A 87 3.48 22.59 -2.00
CA GLN A 87 4.44 22.49 -3.10
C GLN A 87 4.13 21.28 -3.99
N ALA A 88 3.82 20.14 -3.37
CA ALA A 88 3.40 18.91 -4.08
C ALA A 88 1.96 18.98 -4.59
N GLY A 89 1.14 19.91 -4.08
CA GLY A 89 -0.21 20.18 -4.57
C GLY A 89 -1.27 19.18 -4.10
N TRP A 90 -1.15 18.68 -2.86
CA TRP A 90 -2.13 17.79 -2.25
C TRP A 90 -2.52 18.22 -0.83
N ILE A 91 -3.74 17.87 -0.44
CA ILE A 91 -4.31 18.04 0.90
C ILE A 91 -5.02 16.73 1.27
N TRP A 92 -4.85 16.26 2.49
CA TRP A 92 -5.54 15.14 3.08
C TRP A 92 -6.22 15.60 4.37
N GLU A 93 -7.52 15.36 4.48
CA GLU A 93 -8.30 15.71 5.68
C GLU A 93 -8.97 14.46 6.21
N ALA A 94 -8.82 14.22 7.52
CA ALA A 94 -9.39 13.09 8.22
C ALA A 94 -10.04 13.54 9.53
N PRO A 95 -11.39 13.51 9.63
CA PRO A 95 -12.09 13.83 10.87
C PRO A 95 -11.65 12.97 12.04
N GLN A 96 -11.30 11.72 11.77
CA GLN A 96 -10.65 10.83 12.71
C GLN A 96 -9.53 10.05 12.05
N PHE A 97 -8.41 9.91 12.73
CA PHE A 97 -7.31 9.05 12.33
C PHE A 97 -6.64 8.44 13.57
N GLN A 98 -6.18 7.19 13.46
CA GLN A 98 -5.53 6.52 14.59
C GLN A 98 -4.28 5.77 14.16
N LEU A 99 -3.22 5.87 14.96
CA LEU A 99 -2.05 5.01 14.88
C LEU A 99 -1.98 4.18 16.17
N LEU A 100 -2.01 2.87 16.02
CA LEU A 100 -2.14 1.93 17.11
C LEU A 100 -0.88 1.05 17.18
N ALA A 101 -0.27 0.96 18.35
CA ALA A 101 0.87 0.08 18.58
C ALA A 101 0.78 -0.60 19.95
N LEU A 102 1.34 -1.81 20.07
CA LEU A 102 1.50 -2.46 21.38
C LEU A 102 2.72 -1.87 22.10
N SER A 103 2.62 -1.62 23.41
CA SER A 103 3.71 -0.98 24.17
C SER A 103 4.98 -1.82 24.24
N TYR A 104 4.87 -3.13 24.00
CA TYR A 104 5.98 -4.10 23.95
C TYR A 104 6.33 -4.53 22.51
N LYS A 105 5.67 -3.96 21.49
CA LYS A 105 5.97 -4.17 20.07
C LYS A 105 5.72 -2.87 19.28
N PRO A 106 6.43 -1.77 19.62
CA PRO A 106 6.17 -0.45 19.04
C PRO A 106 6.52 -0.33 17.54
N ASN A 107 7.29 -1.28 17.02
CA ASN A 107 7.64 -1.41 15.60
C ASN A 107 6.54 -2.06 14.74
N HIS A 108 5.40 -2.43 15.34
CA HIS A 108 4.20 -2.86 14.62
C HIS A 108 3.10 -1.81 14.83
N ILE A 109 2.85 -1.03 13.79
CA ILE A 109 1.96 0.12 13.79
C ILE A 109 0.75 -0.22 12.91
N ILE A 110 -0.45 -0.01 13.42
CA ILE A 110 -1.69 -0.15 12.67
C ILE A 110 -2.30 1.25 12.51
N ALA A 111 -2.44 1.70 11.27
CA ALA A 111 -3.14 2.92 10.92
C ALA A 111 -4.62 2.61 10.65
N VAL A 112 -5.52 3.46 11.13
CA VAL A 112 -6.98 3.29 10.95
C VAL A 112 -7.57 4.61 10.50
N TRP A 113 -8.34 4.57 9.42
CA TRP A 113 -9.09 5.69 8.83
C TRP A 113 -10.60 5.41 8.96
N PRO A 114 -11.26 5.85 10.04
CA PRO A 114 -12.68 5.58 10.24
C PRO A 114 -13.57 6.46 9.36
N GLY A 115 -14.63 5.86 8.80
CA GLY A 115 -15.73 6.60 8.17
C GLY A 115 -15.35 7.26 6.85
N THR A 116 -15.32 8.60 6.86
CA THR A 116 -15.13 9.43 5.66
C THR A 116 -13.90 10.31 5.83
N HIS A 117 -13.07 10.39 4.79
CA HIS A 117 -11.97 11.34 4.71
C HIS A 117 -11.86 11.90 3.28
N SER A 118 -11.12 12.99 3.09
CA SER A 118 -10.96 13.64 1.79
C SER A 118 -9.50 13.64 1.36
N TYR A 119 -9.26 13.47 0.07
CA TYR A 119 -7.94 13.68 -0.54
C TYR A 119 -8.11 14.62 -1.73
N SER A 120 -7.52 15.81 -1.62
CA SER A 120 -7.57 16.83 -2.65
C SER A 120 -6.22 16.97 -3.34
N THR A 121 -6.28 17.15 -4.65
CA THR A 121 -5.16 17.53 -5.52
C THR A 121 -5.51 18.82 -6.24
N ARG A 122 -4.61 19.33 -7.09
CA ARG A 122 -4.89 20.48 -7.95
C ARG A 122 -6.07 20.27 -8.90
N ASN A 123 -6.39 19.02 -9.23
CA ASN A 123 -7.35 18.68 -10.28
C ASN A 123 -8.67 18.13 -9.74
N ASP A 124 -8.70 17.63 -8.51
CA ASP A 124 -9.86 16.95 -7.97
C ASP A 124 -9.83 16.86 -6.44
N THR A 125 -11.01 16.82 -5.81
CA THR A 125 -11.20 16.46 -4.41
C THR A 125 -11.99 15.17 -4.33
N ILE A 126 -11.34 14.13 -3.81
CA ILE A 126 -11.88 12.79 -3.70
C ILE A 126 -12.36 12.58 -2.27
N THR A 127 -13.67 12.40 -2.11
CA THR A 127 -14.25 11.89 -0.87
C THR A 127 -14.11 10.37 -0.85
N ILE A 128 -13.53 9.85 0.23
CA ILE A 128 -13.23 8.44 0.42
C ILE A 128 -14.07 7.96 1.61
N THR A 129 -14.92 6.97 1.37
CA THR A 129 -15.77 6.35 2.40
C THR A 129 -15.55 4.85 2.40
N SER A 130 -15.50 4.25 3.60
CA SER A 130 -15.32 2.81 3.74
C SER A 130 -15.86 2.31 5.08
N SER A 131 -16.35 1.06 5.12
CA SER A 131 -16.73 0.40 6.39
C SER A 131 -15.51 0.02 7.23
N GLN A 132 -14.38 -0.22 6.56
CA GLN A 132 -13.09 -0.48 7.18
C GLN A 132 -11.99 0.00 6.23
N LEU A 133 -11.11 0.89 6.70
CA LEU A 133 -9.86 1.21 6.03
C LEU A 133 -8.73 1.16 7.06
N ARG A 134 -7.80 0.21 6.86
CA ARG A 134 -6.71 -0.07 7.80
C ARG A 134 -5.42 -0.32 7.07
N GLY A 135 -4.33 0.12 7.68
CA GLY A 135 -2.97 -0.15 7.24
C GLY A 135 -2.18 -0.77 8.38
N SER A 136 -1.24 -1.65 8.07
CA SER A 136 -0.26 -2.17 9.02
C SER A 136 1.14 -1.95 8.48
N LEU A 137 2.03 -1.45 9.33
CA LEU A 137 3.45 -1.31 9.08
C LEU A 137 4.20 -2.09 10.16
N ILE A 138 5.06 -3.01 9.73
CA ILE A 138 5.98 -3.76 10.58
C ILE A 138 7.38 -3.40 10.13
N PHE A 139 8.16 -2.87 11.08
CA PHE A 139 9.59 -2.62 10.89
C PHE A 139 10.41 -3.68 11.60
N LYS A 140 11.58 -4.01 11.05
CA LYS A 140 12.58 -4.83 11.76
C LYS A 140 13.04 -4.06 13.00
N PRO A 141 13.37 -4.75 14.10
CA PRO A 141 13.87 -4.13 15.32
C PRO A 141 15.35 -3.73 15.17
N ASP A 142 15.67 -2.97 14.13
CA ASP A 142 16.96 -2.36 13.87
C ASP A 142 16.87 -0.83 14.03
N THR A 143 18.02 -0.14 13.99
CA THR A 143 18.07 1.32 14.17
C THR A 143 17.63 2.10 12.93
N ALA A 144 17.62 1.45 11.76
CA ALA A 144 17.19 2.06 10.50
C ALA A 144 15.66 2.03 10.35
N LEU A 145 14.97 1.19 11.14
CA LEU A 145 13.56 0.85 10.95
C LEU A 145 13.32 0.32 9.54
N SER A 146 14.09 -0.71 9.15
CA SER A 146 13.90 -1.37 7.86
C SER A 146 12.49 -1.94 7.75
N LEU A 147 11.80 -1.68 6.65
CA LEU A 147 10.47 -2.20 6.39
C LEU A 147 10.51 -3.73 6.26
N ASP A 148 9.73 -4.41 7.10
CA ASP A 148 9.48 -5.85 6.99
C ASP A 148 8.17 -6.10 6.22
N ARG A 149 7.12 -5.34 6.54
CA ARG A 149 5.79 -5.51 5.95
C ARG A 149 4.98 -4.23 5.99
N MET A 150 4.32 -3.95 4.88
CA MET A 150 3.23 -3.00 4.75
C MET A 150 2.01 -3.76 4.23
N GLN A 151 0.85 -3.50 4.82
CA GLN A 151 -0.42 -3.96 4.30
C GLN A 151 -1.42 -2.81 4.37
N LEU A 152 -2.28 -2.69 3.38
CA LEU A 152 -3.44 -1.81 3.36
C LEU A 152 -4.64 -2.67 2.97
N GLU A 153 -5.72 -2.56 3.72
CA GLU A 153 -6.96 -3.30 3.48
C GLU A 153 -8.16 -2.36 3.60
N THR A 154 -9.14 -2.57 2.72
CA THR A 154 -10.39 -1.83 2.77
C THR A 154 -11.60 -2.66 2.38
N SER A 155 -12.74 -2.37 3.01
CA SER A 155 -14.04 -2.97 2.73
C SER A 155 -15.10 -1.92 2.42
N ASP A 156 -16.00 -2.23 1.50
CA ASP A 156 -17.06 -1.33 1.04
C ASP A 156 -16.52 0.07 0.68
N LEU A 157 -15.42 0.10 -0.07
CA LEU A 157 -14.80 1.35 -0.52
C LEU A 157 -15.72 2.04 -1.51
N ALA A 158 -15.97 3.32 -1.28
CA ALA A 158 -16.58 4.22 -2.25
C ALA A 158 -15.77 5.51 -2.35
N LEU A 159 -15.51 5.92 -3.58
CA LEU A 159 -14.77 7.11 -3.99
C LEU A 159 -15.72 8.01 -4.76
N THR A 160 -15.76 9.28 -4.42
CA THR A 160 -16.53 10.30 -5.16
C THR A 160 -15.66 11.52 -5.40
N GLY A 161 -15.44 11.87 -6.67
CA GLY A 161 -14.71 13.09 -7.04
C GLY A 161 -15.63 14.29 -7.24
N THR A 162 -15.01 15.46 -7.44
CA THR A 162 -15.71 16.75 -7.63
C THR A 162 -16.53 16.84 -8.90
N ALA A 163 -16.16 16.08 -9.94
CA ALA A 163 -16.93 15.96 -11.17
C ALA A 163 -18.02 14.88 -11.09
N ASP A 164 -18.47 14.54 -9.88
CA ASP A 164 -19.49 13.51 -9.59
C ASP A 164 -19.18 12.10 -10.11
N TRP A 165 -17.92 11.84 -10.53
CA TRP A 165 -17.49 10.50 -10.85
C TRP A 165 -17.45 9.65 -9.58
N ARG A 166 -17.83 8.37 -9.72
CA ARG A 166 -17.89 7.42 -8.61
C ARG A 166 -17.12 6.16 -8.96
N ALA A 167 -16.31 5.67 -8.04
CA ALA A 167 -15.73 4.33 -8.11
C ALA A 167 -15.97 3.61 -6.79
N SER A 168 -16.04 2.28 -6.81
CA SER A 168 -16.22 1.49 -5.60
C SER A 168 -15.49 0.17 -5.67
N ALA A 169 -15.25 -0.45 -4.53
CA ALA A 169 -14.78 -1.84 -4.43
C ALA A 169 -15.41 -2.49 -3.21
N LYS A 170 -15.85 -3.75 -3.34
CA LYS A 170 -16.32 -4.51 -2.18
C LYS A 170 -15.18 -4.77 -1.22
N GLU A 171 -14.03 -5.17 -1.77
CA GLU A 171 -12.78 -5.36 -1.04
C GLU A 171 -11.62 -4.86 -1.90
N ALA A 172 -10.63 -4.23 -1.27
CA ALA A 172 -9.35 -3.98 -1.90
C ALA A 172 -8.21 -4.14 -0.89
N SER A 173 -7.08 -4.62 -1.36
CA SER A 173 -5.90 -4.81 -0.52
C SER A 173 -4.61 -4.60 -1.29
N VAL A 174 -3.61 -4.09 -0.58
CA VAL A 174 -2.22 -3.98 -1.01
C VAL A 174 -1.36 -4.65 0.05
N ALA A 175 -0.45 -5.51 -0.34
CA ALA A 175 0.58 -6.06 0.52
C ALA A 175 1.95 -5.79 -0.11
N PHE A 176 2.89 -5.33 0.70
CA PHE A 176 4.26 -5.07 0.30
C PHE A 176 5.20 -5.53 1.42
N PHE A 177 5.99 -6.58 1.20
CA PHE A 177 6.78 -7.16 2.29
C PHE A 177 8.15 -7.61 1.82
N ALA A 178 9.11 -7.58 2.74
CA ALA A 178 10.48 -7.98 2.45
C ALA A 178 10.52 -9.43 1.96
N HIS A 179 11.14 -9.63 0.80
CA HIS A 179 11.38 -10.94 0.24
C HIS A 179 12.57 -11.58 0.99
N ASN A 180 12.29 -12.61 1.79
CA ASN A 180 13.28 -13.20 2.70
C ASN A 180 13.92 -14.49 2.17
N ALA A 181 13.49 -14.97 1.00
CA ALA A 181 14.10 -16.14 0.37
C ALA A 181 15.35 -15.72 -0.44
N PRO A 182 16.38 -16.58 -0.51
CA PRO A 182 17.69 -16.23 -1.08
C PRO A 182 17.74 -16.31 -2.62
N ASP A 183 16.60 -16.53 -3.27
CA ASP A 183 16.43 -16.61 -4.72
C ASP A 183 16.34 -15.23 -5.39
N MET A 184 16.10 -14.17 -4.61
CA MET A 184 16.09 -12.80 -5.09
C MET A 184 17.28 -11.98 -4.56
N PRO A 185 17.69 -10.91 -5.25
CA PRO A 185 18.70 -9.98 -4.75
C PRO A 185 18.31 -9.35 -3.39
N PRO A 186 19.27 -8.75 -2.67
CA PRO A 186 18.95 -7.89 -1.53
C PRO A 186 17.99 -6.76 -1.93
N ASN A 187 17.20 -6.27 -0.96
CA ASN A 187 16.21 -5.21 -1.16
C ASN A 187 15.11 -5.57 -2.17
N SER A 188 14.80 -6.86 -2.28
CA SER A 188 13.62 -7.35 -2.98
C SER A 188 12.41 -7.41 -2.05
N TYR A 189 11.25 -7.06 -2.59
CA TYR A 189 9.98 -6.99 -1.86
C TYR A 189 8.87 -7.58 -2.73
N ASP A 190 8.05 -8.43 -2.12
CA ASP A 190 6.85 -8.94 -2.77
C ASP A 190 5.75 -7.89 -2.67
N PHE A 191 5.16 -7.57 -3.81
CA PHE A 191 4.07 -6.62 -3.98
C PHE A 191 2.85 -7.37 -4.52
N TYR A 192 1.74 -7.28 -3.79
CA TYR A 192 0.47 -7.86 -4.16
C TYR A 192 -0.63 -6.82 -4.07
N LEU A 193 -1.40 -6.67 -5.14
CA LEU A 193 -2.59 -5.85 -5.19
C LEU A 193 -3.77 -6.73 -5.59
N LYS A 194 -4.87 -6.58 -4.87
CA LYS A 194 -6.14 -7.25 -5.17
C LYS A 194 -7.31 -6.29 -4.98
N ALA A 195 -8.22 -6.27 -5.95
CA ALA A 195 -9.51 -5.62 -5.84
C ALA A 195 -10.62 -6.58 -6.25
N LEU A 196 -11.71 -6.62 -5.47
CA LEU A 196 -12.89 -7.47 -5.71
C LEU A 196 -14.14 -6.61 -5.89
N GLU A 197 -14.98 -7.02 -6.83
CA GLU A 197 -16.21 -6.32 -7.22
C GLU A 197 -15.97 -4.80 -7.40
N PHE A 198 -14.89 -4.47 -8.11
CA PHE A 198 -14.50 -3.08 -8.35
C PHE A 198 -15.38 -2.47 -9.44
N SER A 199 -16.00 -1.34 -9.18
CA SER A 199 -16.73 -0.54 -10.17
C SER A 199 -15.88 0.68 -10.53
N PRO A 200 -15.38 0.80 -11.77
CA PRO A 200 -14.67 1.99 -12.21
C PRO A 200 -15.61 3.20 -12.37
N PRO A 201 -15.07 4.41 -12.50
CA PRO A 201 -15.84 5.59 -12.94
C PRO A 201 -16.72 5.29 -14.15
N VAL A 202 -17.98 5.76 -14.11
CA VAL A 202 -18.92 5.62 -15.24
C VAL A 202 -18.34 6.18 -16.54
N THR A 203 -17.58 7.28 -16.45
CA THR A 203 -16.89 7.87 -17.60
C THR A 203 -15.91 6.90 -18.28
N TRP A 204 -15.27 5.99 -17.54
CA TRP A 204 -14.46 4.94 -18.13
C TRP A 204 -15.37 3.96 -18.86
N ARG A 205 -16.40 3.45 -18.18
CA ARG A 205 -17.35 2.49 -18.76
C ARG A 205 -17.99 3.03 -20.05
N ASP A 206 -18.52 4.25 -20.05
CA ASP A 206 -19.19 4.85 -21.22
C ASP A 206 -18.25 5.07 -22.40
N SER A 207 -16.96 5.31 -22.15
CA SER A 207 -15.96 5.50 -23.22
C SER A 207 -15.60 4.19 -23.93
N ILE A 208 -15.79 3.05 -23.25
CA ILE A 208 -15.33 1.72 -23.67
C ILE A 208 -16.51 0.87 -24.13
N ASP A 209 -17.62 0.92 -23.40
CA ASP A 209 -18.80 0.07 -23.59
C ASP A 209 -19.89 0.78 -24.40
N LYS A 210 -19.62 1.00 -25.68
CA LYS A 210 -20.58 1.64 -26.60
C LYS A 210 -21.86 0.81 -26.80
N GLU A 211 -21.82 -0.48 -26.50
CA GLU A 211 -22.91 -1.43 -26.70
C GLU A 211 -23.66 -1.79 -25.40
N GLY A 212 -23.18 -1.35 -24.23
CA GLY A 212 -23.81 -1.62 -22.93
C GLY A 212 -23.67 -3.07 -22.44
N VAL A 213 -22.60 -3.76 -22.83
CA VAL A 213 -22.36 -5.19 -22.61
C VAL A 213 -21.44 -5.45 -21.41
N LEU A 214 -20.65 -4.47 -20.97
CA LEU A 214 -19.74 -4.63 -19.83
C LEU A 214 -20.53 -4.66 -18.51
N PRO A 215 -20.25 -5.63 -17.62
CA PRO A 215 -20.85 -5.63 -16.29
C PRO A 215 -20.54 -4.35 -15.52
N GLU A 216 -21.38 -3.99 -14.54
CA GLU A 216 -21.11 -2.81 -13.71
C GLU A 216 -19.83 -2.96 -12.87
N THR A 217 -19.54 -4.19 -12.44
CA THR A 217 -18.39 -4.51 -11.60
C THR A 217 -17.40 -5.43 -12.29
N ILE A 218 -16.14 -5.27 -11.92
CA ILE A 218 -15.00 -6.11 -12.24
C ILE A 218 -14.88 -7.12 -11.09
N PRO A 219 -15.15 -8.41 -11.31
CA PRO A 219 -15.18 -9.39 -10.22
C PRO A 219 -13.86 -9.48 -9.46
N GLU A 220 -12.73 -9.49 -10.19
CA GLU A 220 -11.40 -9.59 -9.61
C GLU A 220 -10.36 -8.91 -10.51
N ALA A 221 -9.49 -8.12 -9.90
CA ALA A 221 -8.25 -7.63 -10.48
C ALA A 221 -7.09 -7.96 -9.54
N ILE A 222 -6.04 -8.59 -10.07
CA ILE A 222 -4.86 -9.02 -9.32
C ILE A 222 -3.59 -8.54 -10.02
N PHE A 223 -2.65 -8.10 -9.21
CA PHE A 223 -1.27 -7.87 -9.63
C PHE A 223 -0.32 -8.39 -8.56
N ASP A 224 0.54 -9.34 -8.92
CA ASP A 224 1.54 -9.98 -8.07
C ASP A 224 2.92 -9.84 -8.72
N ALA A 225 3.85 -9.22 -8.00
CA ALA A 225 5.21 -8.98 -8.47
C ALA A 225 6.24 -9.02 -7.34
N THR A 226 7.51 -9.28 -7.65
CA THR A 226 8.64 -8.89 -6.78
C THR A 226 9.31 -7.67 -7.37
N LEU A 227 9.49 -6.64 -6.54
CA LEU A 227 10.17 -5.41 -6.86
C LEU A 227 11.54 -5.41 -6.20
N THR A 228 12.60 -5.10 -6.93
CA THR A 228 13.96 -4.99 -6.40
C THR A 228 14.41 -3.54 -6.45
N TYR A 229 15.07 -3.08 -5.40
CA TYR A 229 15.55 -1.71 -5.26
C TYR A 229 17.05 -1.65 -5.02
N ASP A 230 17.66 -0.49 -5.32
CA ASP A 230 19.08 -0.24 -5.04
C ASP A 230 19.39 -0.10 -3.55
N ASN A 231 18.41 0.31 -2.75
CA ASN A 231 18.48 0.53 -1.31
C ASN A 231 17.25 -0.04 -0.59
N PRO A 232 17.33 -0.38 0.71
CA PRO A 232 16.18 -0.84 1.46
C PRO A 232 15.15 0.29 1.64
N TRP A 233 13.88 -0.09 1.75
CA TRP A 233 12.87 0.78 2.34
C TRP A 233 13.06 0.81 3.85
N ASP A 234 13.57 1.91 4.38
CA ASP A 234 13.77 2.17 5.81
C ASP A 234 13.38 3.63 6.15
N ARG A 235 13.72 4.13 7.33
CA ARG A 235 13.40 5.55 7.66
C ARG A 235 14.18 6.55 6.80
N PHE A 236 15.41 6.24 6.41
CA PHE A 236 16.27 7.13 5.62
C PHE A 236 15.78 7.22 4.16
N ALA A 237 15.16 6.15 3.65
CA ALA A 237 14.45 6.15 2.39
C ALA A 237 13.36 7.24 2.29
N ILE A 238 12.73 7.60 3.42
CA ILE A 238 11.66 8.61 3.47
C ILE A 238 12.18 9.99 3.87
N GLU A 239 13.20 10.04 4.73
CA GLU A 239 13.76 11.28 5.26
C GLU A 239 14.79 11.95 4.32
N GLU A 240 15.50 11.15 3.50
CA GLU A 240 16.62 11.61 2.69
C GLU A 240 16.40 11.40 1.19
N THR A 241 16.34 10.15 0.72
CA THR A 241 16.22 9.83 -0.72
C THR A 241 15.53 8.49 -0.94
N ASN A 242 14.48 8.50 -1.76
CA ASN A 242 13.73 7.30 -2.10
C ASN A 242 14.59 6.28 -2.88
N PRO A 243 14.53 4.99 -2.52
CA PRO A 243 15.14 3.90 -3.28
C PRO A 243 14.67 3.87 -4.73
N ARG A 244 15.57 3.56 -5.66
CA ARG A 244 15.24 3.38 -7.08
C ARG A 244 14.98 1.92 -7.36
N MET A 245 13.87 1.64 -8.03
CA MET A 245 13.57 0.30 -8.51
C MET A 245 14.60 -0.07 -9.60
N THR A 246 15.20 -1.25 -9.47
CA THR A 246 16.20 -1.80 -10.38
C THR A 246 15.69 -3.00 -11.15
N ALA A 247 14.67 -3.70 -10.65
CA ALA A 247 14.01 -4.79 -11.37
C ALA A 247 12.57 -5.00 -10.89
N ILE A 248 11.76 -5.57 -11.76
CA ILE A 248 10.41 -6.05 -11.48
C ILE A 248 10.20 -7.42 -12.14
N GLU A 249 9.84 -8.41 -11.33
CA GLU A 249 9.36 -9.71 -11.78
C GLU A 249 7.85 -9.78 -11.56
N ILE A 250 7.07 -9.71 -12.63
CA ILE A 250 5.61 -9.82 -12.62
C ILE A 250 5.26 -11.31 -12.73
N ARG A 251 4.76 -11.90 -11.65
CA ARG A 251 4.33 -13.30 -11.60
C ARG A 251 2.93 -13.48 -12.16
N ASP A 252 2.03 -12.59 -11.78
CA ASP A 252 0.60 -12.68 -12.11
C ASP A 252 0.00 -11.28 -12.30
N LEU A 253 -0.34 -10.93 -13.53
CA LEU A 253 -1.26 -9.84 -13.84
C LEU A 253 -2.55 -10.50 -14.32
N ARG A 254 -3.67 -10.26 -13.63
CA ARG A 254 -4.99 -10.75 -14.03
C ARG A 254 -6.05 -9.66 -13.94
N PHE A 255 -6.80 -9.51 -15.00
CA PHE A 255 -7.94 -8.60 -15.07
C PHE A 255 -9.04 -9.23 -15.92
N LEU A 256 -10.22 -9.38 -15.32
CA LEU A 256 -11.40 -9.96 -15.97
C LEU A 256 -12.59 -9.03 -15.83
N TRP A 257 -13.13 -8.55 -16.95
CA TRP A 257 -14.30 -7.68 -16.96
C TRP A 257 -15.27 -8.05 -18.09
N GLY A 258 -16.28 -8.85 -17.76
CA GLY A 258 -17.19 -9.41 -18.77
C GLY A 258 -16.44 -10.29 -19.76
N ALA A 259 -16.42 -9.88 -21.03
CA ALA A 259 -15.66 -10.56 -22.09
C ALA A 259 -14.20 -10.06 -22.22
N LEU A 260 -13.81 -9.00 -21.51
CA LEU A 260 -12.44 -8.50 -21.49
C LEU A 260 -11.61 -9.37 -20.55
N ASN A 261 -10.49 -9.89 -21.03
CA ASN A 261 -9.61 -10.75 -20.25
C ASN A 261 -8.15 -10.39 -20.55
N LEU A 262 -7.39 -10.08 -19.52
CA LEU A 262 -5.98 -9.72 -19.61
C LEU A 262 -5.18 -10.53 -18.60
N ASN A 263 -4.22 -11.29 -19.11
CA ASN A 263 -3.26 -12.03 -18.32
C ASN A 263 -1.84 -11.62 -18.71
N GLY A 264 -0.93 -11.51 -17.74
CA GLY A 264 0.45 -11.12 -18.05
C GLY A 264 1.46 -11.61 -17.04
N LYS A 265 2.69 -11.77 -17.52
CA LYS A 265 3.86 -12.09 -16.70
C LYS A 265 5.14 -11.63 -17.40
N GLY A 266 6.17 -11.32 -16.63
CA GLY A 266 7.42 -10.86 -17.20
C GLY A 266 8.51 -10.62 -16.18
N SER A 267 9.71 -10.42 -16.68
CA SER A 267 10.88 -10.03 -15.90
C SER A 267 11.55 -8.89 -16.64
N ILE A 268 11.68 -7.77 -15.93
CA ILE A 268 12.13 -6.49 -16.47
C ILE A 268 13.15 -5.91 -15.50
N ASP A 269 14.37 -5.73 -15.97
CA ASP A 269 15.39 -4.92 -15.33
C ASP A 269 15.22 -3.44 -15.71
N ILE A 270 15.73 -2.55 -14.87
CA ILE A 270 15.70 -1.11 -15.09
C ILE A 270 17.14 -0.65 -15.18
N SER A 271 17.50 -0.12 -16.35
CA SER A 271 18.84 0.40 -16.60
C SER A 271 19.13 1.64 -15.75
N ALA A 272 20.40 2.02 -15.63
CA ALA A 272 20.82 3.17 -14.80
C ALA A 272 20.19 4.52 -15.24
N ASP A 273 19.76 4.62 -16.49
CA ASP A 273 19.03 5.75 -17.08
C ASP A 273 17.49 5.57 -17.04
N GLY A 274 17.00 4.56 -16.32
CA GLY A 274 15.59 4.35 -16.00
C GLY A 274 14.78 3.63 -17.06
N TYR A 275 15.39 3.12 -18.14
CA TYR A 275 14.67 2.39 -19.19
C TYR A 275 14.47 0.93 -18.81
N MET A 276 13.32 0.37 -19.19
CA MET A 276 13.06 -1.06 -19.09
C MET A 276 13.95 -1.87 -20.05
N ASP A 277 14.52 -2.97 -19.58
CA ASP A 277 15.19 -4.01 -20.36
C ASP A 277 14.67 -5.39 -19.90
N GLY A 278 14.23 -6.24 -20.82
CA GLY A 278 13.68 -7.55 -20.47
C GLY A 278 12.48 -7.94 -21.32
N THR A 279 11.62 -8.79 -20.78
CA THR A 279 10.47 -9.31 -21.52
C THR A 279 9.20 -9.36 -20.68
N PHE A 280 8.09 -9.02 -21.32
CA PHE A 280 6.75 -9.12 -20.76
C PHE A 280 5.84 -9.81 -21.77
N THR A 281 5.23 -10.91 -21.35
CA THR A 281 4.23 -11.63 -22.14
C THR A 281 2.85 -11.24 -21.66
N LEU A 282 2.01 -10.86 -22.60
CA LEU A 282 0.63 -10.44 -22.39
C LEU A 282 -0.30 -11.32 -23.24
N GLN A 283 -1.38 -11.80 -22.64
CA GLN A 283 -2.48 -12.45 -23.32
C GLN A 283 -3.73 -11.61 -23.09
N ALA A 284 -4.37 -11.18 -24.17
CA ALA A 284 -5.52 -10.29 -24.13
C ALA A 284 -6.63 -10.80 -25.03
N GLN A 285 -7.86 -10.83 -24.51
CA GLN A 285 -9.10 -11.02 -25.28
C GLN A 285 -9.82 -9.68 -25.36
N LYS A 286 -10.28 -9.30 -26.55
CA LYS A 286 -10.80 -7.96 -26.85
C LYS A 286 -9.78 -6.88 -26.51
N TRP A 287 -8.58 -7.03 -27.08
CA TRP A 287 -7.42 -6.20 -26.72
C TRP A 287 -7.61 -4.71 -27.02
N ARG A 288 -8.44 -4.36 -28.02
CA ARG A 288 -8.72 -2.95 -28.37
C ARG A 288 -9.48 -2.26 -27.25
N GLU A 289 -10.55 -2.89 -26.78
CA GLU A 289 -11.35 -2.41 -25.66
C GLU A 289 -10.52 -2.39 -24.37
N LEU A 290 -9.65 -3.38 -24.14
CA LEU A 290 -8.70 -3.35 -23.03
C LEU A 290 -7.71 -2.19 -23.11
N LEU A 291 -7.21 -1.87 -24.30
CA LEU A 291 -6.32 -0.72 -24.48
C LEU A 291 -7.04 0.60 -24.22
N ASP A 292 -8.32 0.71 -24.62
CA ASP A 292 -9.17 1.85 -24.30
C ASP A 292 -9.34 1.99 -22.76
N VAL A 293 -9.52 0.89 -22.02
CA VAL A 293 -9.53 0.89 -20.54
C VAL A 293 -8.22 1.48 -19.98
N ILE A 294 -7.08 0.98 -20.46
CA ILE A 294 -5.75 1.38 -19.97
C ILE A 294 -5.47 2.86 -20.27
N ILE A 295 -5.87 3.35 -21.44
CA ILE A 295 -5.74 4.75 -21.83
C ILE A 295 -6.66 5.64 -21.00
N ALA A 296 -7.93 5.26 -20.83
CA ALA A 296 -8.89 6.00 -20.00
C ALA A 296 -8.44 6.09 -18.54
N ALA A 297 -7.84 5.03 -18.03
CA ALA A 297 -7.24 4.97 -16.69
C ALA A 297 -5.88 5.68 -16.58
N GLN A 298 -5.32 6.18 -17.69
CA GLN A 298 -4.02 6.85 -17.77
C GLN A 298 -2.87 6.03 -17.16
N LEU A 299 -2.93 4.71 -17.29
CA LEU A 299 -1.93 3.80 -16.70
C LEU A 299 -0.62 3.75 -17.48
N LEU A 300 -0.60 4.27 -18.72
CA LEU A 300 0.57 4.27 -19.59
C LEU A 300 0.85 5.67 -20.15
N PRO A 301 2.13 6.01 -20.43
CA PRO A 301 2.48 7.25 -21.13
C PRO A 301 1.79 7.32 -22.51
N PRO A 302 1.28 8.50 -22.94
CA PRO A 302 0.54 8.63 -24.20
C PRO A 302 1.28 8.12 -25.45
N ASP A 303 2.58 8.40 -25.52
CA ASP A 303 3.42 7.97 -26.64
C ASP A 303 3.56 6.44 -26.70
N PHE A 304 3.65 5.80 -25.54
CA PHE A 304 3.75 4.35 -25.44
C PHE A 304 2.42 3.68 -25.79
N SER A 305 1.28 4.24 -25.35
CA SER A 305 -0.05 3.75 -25.72
C SER A 305 -0.27 3.78 -27.24
N THR A 306 0.15 4.87 -27.90
CA THR A 306 0.05 5.02 -29.36
C THR A 306 0.96 4.03 -30.10
N ALA A 307 2.19 3.83 -29.60
CA ALA A 307 3.11 2.84 -30.14
C ALA A 307 2.56 1.41 -30.01
N LEU A 308 1.97 1.10 -28.85
CA LEU A 308 1.37 -0.19 -28.56
C LEU A 308 0.18 -0.45 -29.49
N ASP A 309 -0.79 0.46 -29.60
CA ASP A 309 -1.95 0.31 -30.51
C ASP A 309 -1.54 -0.05 -31.94
N ARG A 310 -0.57 0.69 -32.50
CA ARG A 310 -0.06 0.46 -33.86
C ARG A 310 0.63 -0.90 -33.99
N GLY A 311 1.47 -1.24 -33.02
CA GLY A 311 2.21 -2.50 -33.00
C GLY A 311 1.29 -3.71 -32.90
N VAL A 312 0.34 -3.66 -31.96
CA VAL A 312 -0.64 -4.73 -31.75
C VAL A 312 -1.58 -4.86 -32.95
N SER A 313 -2.07 -3.74 -33.51
CA SER A 313 -2.90 -3.74 -34.72
C SER A 313 -2.24 -4.44 -35.90
N LEU A 314 -0.93 -4.22 -36.11
CA LEU A 314 -0.17 -4.89 -37.16
C LEU A 314 -0.10 -6.41 -36.93
N VAL A 315 0.16 -6.84 -35.70
CA VAL A 315 0.25 -8.26 -35.36
C VAL A 315 -1.11 -8.96 -35.48
N ALA A 316 -2.19 -8.33 -35.00
CA ALA A 316 -3.54 -8.85 -35.13
C ALA A 316 -3.94 -9.05 -36.60
N ALA A 317 -3.61 -8.08 -37.47
CA ALA A 317 -3.86 -8.19 -38.91
C ALA A 317 -3.11 -9.36 -39.57
N LEU A 318 -1.89 -9.67 -39.11
CA LEU A 318 -1.08 -10.78 -39.62
C LEU A 318 -1.54 -12.15 -39.06
N ALA A 319 -1.99 -12.19 -37.81
CA ALA A 319 -2.43 -13.41 -37.13
C ALA A 319 -3.80 -13.92 -37.62
N GLY A 320 -4.58 -13.07 -38.30
CA GLY A 320 -5.93 -13.41 -38.77
C GLY A 320 -6.97 -13.53 -37.66
N ASN A 321 -6.61 -13.21 -36.42
CA ASN A 321 -7.51 -13.07 -35.29
C ASN A 321 -7.47 -11.59 -34.81
N PRO A 322 -8.54 -10.81 -35.03
CA PRO A 322 -8.55 -9.40 -34.69
C PRO A 322 -8.68 -9.12 -33.19
N ASP A 323 -9.27 -10.04 -32.42
CA ASP A 323 -9.79 -9.74 -31.08
C ASP A 323 -8.99 -10.39 -29.95
N ASP A 324 -8.45 -11.60 -30.17
CA ASP A 324 -7.61 -12.29 -29.17
C ASP A 324 -6.15 -12.29 -29.61
N ILE A 325 -5.26 -11.89 -28.70
CA ILE A 325 -3.85 -11.77 -29.01
C ILE A 325 -2.95 -12.21 -27.84
N GLU A 326 -1.91 -12.95 -28.18
CA GLU A 326 -0.77 -13.20 -27.30
C GLU A 326 0.44 -12.44 -27.85
N ILE A 327 0.98 -11.55 -27.02
CA ILE A 327 2.05 -10.63 -27.40
C ILE A 327 3.19 -10.79 -26.42
N LYS A 328 4.38 -11.05 -26.96
CA LYS A 328 5.62 -10.92 -26.21
C LYS A 328 6.26 -9.57 -26.51
N LEU A 329 6.18 -8.66 -25.55
CA LEU A 329 6.93 -7.41 -25.55
C LEU A 329 8.36 -7.71 -25.11
N ARG A 330 9.33 -7.24 -25.90
CA ARG A 330 10.75 -7.24 -25.53
C ARG A 330 11.22 -5.80 -25.43
N PHE A 331 11.77 -5.43 -24.29
CA PHE A 331 12.41 -4.13 -24.08
C PHE A 331 13.91 -4.36 -24.19
N LYS A 332 14.59 -3.61 -25.06
CA LYS A 332 16.03 -3.70 -25.22
C LYS A 332 16.56 -2.46 -25.94
N ASP A 333 17.76 -2.02 -25.59
CA ASP A 333 18.42 -0.91 -26.29
C ASP A 333 17.51 0.34 -26.36
N ARG A 334 16.74 0.59 -25.29
CA ARG A 334 15.72 1.66 -25.16
C ARG A 334 14.55 1.60 -26.13
N LEU A 335 14.32 0.47 -26.78
CA LEU A 335 13.22 0.24 -27.70
C LEU A 335 12.32 -0.91 -27.21
N THR A 336 11.04 -0.80 -27.55
CA THR A 336 10.06 -1.88 -27.38
C THR A 336 9.86 -2.60 -28.70
N TYR A 337 9.85 -3.93 -28.64
CA TYR A 337 9.67 -4.79 -29.79
C TYR A 337 8.49 -5.73 -29.60
N ILE A 338 7.77 -5.99 -30.69
CA ILE A 338 6.91 -7.16 -30.84
C ILE A 338 7.54 -8.06 -31.89
N GLY A 339 8.00 -9.25 -31.47
CA GLY A 339 8.86 -10.08 -32.32
C GLY A 339 10.14 -9.33 -32.73
N ALA A 340 10.34 -9.16 -34.05
CA ALA A 340 11.47 -8.42 -34.61
C ALA A 340 11.16 -6.95 -34.92
N ILE A 341 9.90 -6.51 -34.76
CA ILE A 341 9.43 -5.19 -35.19
C ILE A 341 9.54 -4.22 -34.01
N PRO A 342 10.31 -3.11 -34.13
CA PRO A 342 10.29 -2.05 -33.12
C PRO A 342 8.97 -1.28 -33.21
N ILE A 343 8.29 -1.11 -32.08
CA ILE A 343 6.99 -0.41 -32.03
C ILE A 343 7.12 1.01 -31.46
N GLY A 344 8.18 1.29 -30.70
CA GLY A 344 8.41 2.60 -30.08
C GLY A 344 9.50 2.56 -29.02
N PRO A 345 9.74 3.67 -28.30
CA PRO A 345 10.68 3.68 -27.17
C PRO A 345 10.23 2.73 -26.05
N ALA A 346 11.19 2.20 -25.30
CA ALA A 346 10.92 1.49 -24.05
C ALA A 346 10.39 2.47 -22.99
N PRO A 347 9.43 2.08 -22.13
CA PRO A 347 9.00 2.90 -21.02
C PRO A 347 10.18 3.25 -20.10
N ARG A 348 10.12 4.46 -19.52
CA ARG A 348 11.11 4.98 -18.59
C ARG A 348 10.46 5.22 -17.22
N ILE A 349 11.12 4.78 -16.16
CA ILE A 349 10.61 4.85 -14.78
C ILE A 349 11.05 6.14 -14.06
N TYR A 350 12.27 6.64 -14.32
CA TYR A 350 12.83 7.84 -13.67
C TYR A 350 13.81 8.60 -14.55
#